data_AF-A0A1W9MB07-F1
#
_entry.id   AF-A0A1W9MB07-F1
#
_cell.length_a   1.000
_cell.length_b   1.000
_cell.length_c   1.000
_cell.angle_alpha   90.00
_cell.angle_beta   90.00
_cell.angle_gamma   90.00
#
_symmetry.space_group_name_H-M   'P 1'
#
loop_
_entity.id
_entity.type
_entity.pdbx_description
1 polymer ?
#
loop_
_entity_poly.entity_id
_entity_poly.type
_entity_poly.pdbx_seq_one_letter_code
_entity_poly.pdbx_strand_id
1 'polypeptide(L)' 'MKIRFVFPADIELDEALTYYEHQLPGLGFRFFQEVDAAIERIRFMPEAWTRVGKRTRRCLVKAFPFALLYKAFKN' A
#
# COMPACT_ATOMS: atom_id res chain seq x y z
N MET A 1 11.29 -0.99 11.50
CA MET A 1 10.74 0.31 11.05
C MET A 1 9.28 0.38 11.45
N LYS A 2 8.83 1.46 12.08
CA LYS A 2 7.41 1.62 12.44
C LYS A 2 6.62 2.07 11.21
N ILE A 3 5.48 1.43 10.98
CA ILE A 3 4.58 1.77 9.87
C ILE A 3 3.32 2.36 10.46
N ARG A 4 2.83 3.43 9.86
CA ARG A 4 1.61 4.11 10.29
C ARG A 4 0.83 4.53 9.06
N PHE A 5 -0.38 4.00 8.94
CA PHE A 5 -1.36 4.51 7.99
C PHE A 5 -1.91 5.85 8.48
N VAL A 6 -2.14 6.76 7.55
CA VAL A 6 -2.94 7.96 7.85
C VAL A 6 -4.39 7.59 7.70
N PHE A 7 -5.27 8.26 8.45
CA PHE A 7 -6.70 7.94 8.47
C PHE A 7 -7.33 7.79 7.07
N PRO A 8 -7.05 8.64 6.06
CA PRO A 8 -7.55 8.40 4.70
C PRO A 8 -7.08 7.09 4.07
N ALA A 9 -5.84 6.67 4.33
CA ALA A 9 -5.30 5.42 3.79
C ALA A 9 -5.91 4.18 4.45
N ASP A 10 -6.32 4.28 5.72
CA ASP A 10 -7.07 3.20 6.39
C ASP A 10 -8.46 3.03 5.75
N ILE A 11 -9.15 4.14 5.47
CA ILE A 11 -10.46 4.11 4.78
C ILE A 11 -10.30 3.54 3.37
N GLU A 12 -9.35 4.05 2.58
CA GLU A 12 -9.11 3.56 1.21
C GLU A 12 -8.79 2.06 1.18
N LEU A 13 -8.06 1.56 2.17
CA LEU A 13 -7.74 0.13 2.29
C LEU A 13 -9.02 -0.69 2.58
N ASP A 14 -9.83 -0.27 3.55
CA ASP A 14 -11.07 -0.97 3.92
C ASP A 14 -12.10 -1.00 2.79
N GLU A 15 -12.27 0.13 2.09
CA GLU A 15 -13.13 0.24 0.92
C GLU A 15 -12.67 -0.69 -0.22
N ALA A 16 -11.37 -0.73 -0.52
CA ALA A 16 -10.83 -1.58 -1.56
C ALA A 16 -10.92 -3.08 -1.21
N LEU A 17 -10.69 -3.44 0.07
CA LEU A 17 -10.87 -4.80 0.56
C LEU A 17 -12.32 -5.25 0.39
N THR A 18 -13.26 -4.43 0.86
CA THR A 18 -14.70 -4.70 0.77
C THR A 18 -15.15 -4.81 -0.68
N TYR A 19 -14.71 -3.88 -1.54
CA TYR A 19 -15.03 -3.89 -2.96
C TYR A 19 -14.58 -5.20 -3.63
N TYR A 20 -13.31 -5.58 -3.47
CA TYR A 20 -12.75 -6.75 -4.13
C TYR A 20 -13.35 -8.06 -3.61
N GLU A 21 -13.60 -8.16 -2.30
CA GLU A 21 -14.27 -9.33 -1.73
C GLU A 21 -15.69 -9.50 -2.31
N HIS A 22 -16.39 -8.39 -2.57
CA HIS A 22 -17.70 -8.41 -3.20
C HIS A 22 -17.66 -8.79 -4.69
N GLN A 23 -16.56 -8.49 -5.39
CA GLN A 23 -16.39 -8.89 -6.80
C GLN A 23 -16.17 -10.39 -6.94
N LEU A 24 -15.36 -10.98 -6.06
CA LEU A 24 -15.06 -12.41 -6.05
C LEU A 24 -14.63 -12.82 -4.63
N PRO A 25 -15.26 -13.84 -4.02
CA PRO A 25 -14.84 -14.32 -2.72
C PRO A 25 -13.34 -14.67 -2.66
N GLY A 26 -12.65 -14.15 -1.66
CA GLY A 26 -11.20 -14.27 -1.46
C GLY A 26 -10.34 -13.25 -2.22
N LEU A 27 -10.91 -12.45 -3.12
CA LEU A 27 -10.15 -11.44 -3.85
C LEU A 27 -9.78 -10.24 -2.95
N GLY A 28 -10.61 -9.89 -1.97
CA GLY A 28 -10.27 -8.89 -0.95
C GLY A 28 -9.07 -9.36 -0.12
N PHE A 29 -9.06 -10.62 0.32
CA PHE A 29 -7.91 -11.19 1.00
C PHE A 29 -6.64 -11.18 0.13
N ARG A 30 -6.75 -11.54 -1.16
CA ARG A 30 -5.63 -11.46 -2.10
C ARG A 30 -5.11 -10.02 -2.27
N PHE A 31 -6.01 -9.04 -2.31
CA PHE A 31 -5.63 -7.62 -2.34
C PHE A 31 -4.84 -7.22 -1.09
N PHE A 32 -5.32 -7.61 0.09
CA PHE A 32 -4.62 -7.37 1.37
C PHE A 32 -3.19 -7.92 1.34
N GLN A 33 -3.02 -9.16 0.87
CA GLN A 33 -1.70 -9.81 0.82
C GLN A 33 -0.72 -9.06 -0.10
N GLU A 34 -1.19 -8.55 -1.24
CA GLU A 34 -0.34 -7.77 -2.15
C GLU A 34 -0.02 -6.36 -1.60
N VAL A 35 -0.92 -5.77 -0.80
CA VAL A 35 -0.65 -4.55 -0.04
C VAL A 35 0.42 -4.80 1.03
N ASP A 36 0.28 -5.87 1.82
CA ASP A 36 1.27 -6.24 2.85
C ASP A 36 2.64 -6.55 2.22
N ALA A 37 2.67 -7.30 1.11
CA ALA A 37 3.90 -7.55 0.36
C ALA A 37 4.53 -6.25 -0.20
N ALA A 38 3.73 -5.27 -0.60
CA ALA A 38 4.24 -3.95 -1.00
C ALA A 38 4.85 -3.18 0.19
N ILE A 39 4.23 -3.26 1.36
CA ILE A 39 4.72 -2.67 2.60
C ILE A 39 6.04 -3.30 3.03
N GLU A 40 6.15 -4.63 2.93
CA GLU A 40 7.36 -5.37 3.26
C GLU A 40 8.55 -4.99 2.38
N ARG A 41 8.31 -4.82 1.07
CA ARG A 41 9.32 -4.25 0.18
C ARG A 41 9.70 -2.84 0.64
N ILE A 42 8.73 -1.96 0.92
CA ILE A 42 8.98 -0.59 1.41
C ILE A 42 9.84 -0.61 2.66
N ARG A 43 9.56 -1.52 3.60
CA ARG A 43 10.32 -1.68 4.84
C ARG A 43 11.76 -2.10 4.59
N PHE A 44 11.99 -2.98 3.62
CA PHE A 44 13.33 -3.46 3.27
C PHE A 44 14.21 -2.37 2.65
N MET A 45 13.66 -1.56 1.73
CA MET A 45 14.44 -0.51 1.04
C MET A 45 13.65 0.79 0.87
N PRO A 46 13.39 1.57 1.94
CA PRO A 46 12.42 2.68 1.94
C PRO A 46 12.64 3.77 0.88
N GLU A 47 13.86 3.86 0.33
CA GLU A 47 14.24 4.84 -0.68
C GLU A 47 14.21 4.32 -2.13
N ALA A 48 13.90 3.04 -2.37
CA ALA A 48 13.94 2.41 -3.69
C ALA A 48 12.93 2.98 -4.69
N TRP A 49 11.78 3.45 -4.22
CA TRP A 49 10.68 3.85 -5.08
C TRP A 49 10.79 5.29 -5.57
N THR A 50 10.40 5.50 -6.83
CA THR A 50 10.36 6.80 -7.48
C THR A 50 9.58 7.81 -6.64
N ARG A 51 10.17 9.00 -6.50
CA ARG A 51 9.49 10.12 -5.84
C ARG A 51 8.39 10.66 -6.73
N VAL A 52 7.23 10.91 -6.13
CA VAL A 52 6.14 11.67 -6.74
C VAL A 52 6.08 12.99 -5.98
N GLY A 53 6.49 14.07 -6.64
CA GLY A 53 6.70 15.38 -6.00
C GLY A 53 7.90 15.39 -5.04
N LYS A 54 7.84 16.24 -4.01
CA LYS A 54 9.02 16.55 -3.17
C LYS A 54 9.36 15.48 -2.14
N ARG A 55 8.36 14.87 -1.48
CA ARG A 55 8.58 14.03 -0.28
C ARG A 55 7.87 12.67 -0.32
N THR A 56 7.01 12.44 -1.30
CA THR A 56 6.20 11.22 -1.40
C THR A 56 6.85 10.26 -2.38
N ARG A 57 6.73 8.97 -2.14
CA ARG A 57 7.17 7.89 -3.02
C ARG A 57 5.98 7.00 -3.38
N ARG A 58 6.07 6.35 -4.54
CA ARG A 58 4.98 5.50 -5.06
C ARG A 58 5.46 4.06 -5.26
N CYS A 59 4.87 3.14 -4.51
CA CYS A 59 5.07 1.70 -4.66
C CYS A 59 3.82 1.05 -5.25
N LEU A 60 3.96 0.39 -6.41
CA LEU A 60 2.83 -0.31 -7.03
C LEU A 60 2.44 -1.57 -6.24
N VAL A 61 1.14 -1.78 -6.09
CA VAL A 61 0.55 -3.03 -5.61
C VAL A 61 0.47 -3.98 -6.79
N LYS A 62 1.06 -5.17 -6.67
CA LYS A 62 1.11 -6.11 -7.79
C LYS A 62 -0.28 -6.68 -8.05
N ALA A 63 -0.62 -6.91 -9.32
CA ALA A 63 -1.89 -7.47 -9.79
C ALA A 63 -3.15 -6.62 -9.52
N PHE A 64 -3.02 -5.46 -8.87
CA PHE A 64 -4.12 -4.55 -8.59
C PHE A 64 -3.81 -3.14 -9.09
N PRO A 65 -4.80 -2.38 -9.56
CA PRO A 65 -4.62 -1.02 -10.07
C PRO A 65 -4.41 0.02 -8.94
N PHE A 66 -3.60 -0.32 -7.93
CA PHE A 66 -3.36 0.49 -6.74
C PHE A 66 -1.87 0.77 -6.55
N ALA A 67 -1.58 1.86 -5.84
CA ALA A 67 -0.23 2.18 -5.40
C ALA A 67 -0.23 2.75 -3.98
N LEU A 68 0.74 2.34 -3.18
CA LEU A 68 1.00 2.92 -1.88
C LEU A 68 1.80 4.22 -2.04
N LEU A 69 1.19 5.32 -1.61
CA LEU A 69 1.85 6.62 -1.49
C LEU A 69 2.36 6.79 -0.07
N TYR A 70 3.68 6.91 0.10
CA TYR A 70 4.29 6.93 1.43
C TYR A 70 5.43 7.93 1.55
N LYS A 71 5.77 8.25 2.81
CA LYS A 71 6.96 9.02 3.18
C LYS A 71 7.85 8.14 4.06
N ALA A 72 9.11 8.02 3.69
CA ALA A 72 10.12 7.41 4.55
C ALA A 72 10.72 8.51 5.43
N PHE A 73 10.65 8.33 6.74
CA PHE A 73 11.36 9.16 7.71
C PHE A 73 12.59 8.38 8.16
N LYS A 74 13.77 9.01 8.09
CA LYS A 74 14.94 8.50 8.83
C LYS A 74 14.67 8.79 10.31
N ASN A 75 14.82 7.78 11.16
CA ASN A 75 14.99 8.01 12.59
C ASN A 75 16.25 8.83 12.83
#